data_AF-A0A1G1IUG4-F1
#
_entry.id   AF-A0A1G1IUG4-F1
#
_cell.length_a   1.000
_cell.length_b   1.000
_cell.length_c   1.000
_cell.angle_alpha   90.00
_cell.angle_beta   90.00
_cell.angle_gamma   90.00
#
_symmetry.space_group_name_H-M   'P 1'
#
loop_
_entity.id
_entity.type
_entity.pdbx_description
1 polymer ?
#
loop_
_entity_poly.entity_id
_entity_poly.type
_entity_poly.pdbx_seq_one_letter_code
_entity_poly.pdbx_strand_id
1 'polypeptide(L)'
;MDMALYIEVLKTTFLPYIKSIQSFHFYYTNPLFWIFFMVLYLILGIGRNWNQGKAFFFCISIASILLAATWLEKPLIDMFTVQGYAAGGFDPFILKVASLVMISIIIVYFVFVDNS
;
A
#
# COMPACT_ATOMS: atom_id res chain seq x y z
N MET A 1 31.58 -4.37 15.68
CA MET A 1 30.16 -4.75 15.83
C MET A 1 29.73 -5.30 14.49
N ASP A 2 29.56 -6.62 14.40
CA ASP A 2 29.43 -7.34 13.13
C ASP A 2 28.16 -6.95 12.38
N MET A 3 28.31 -6.62 11.09
CA MET A 3 27.19 -6.22 10.22
C MET A 3 26.10 -7.31 10.17
N ALA A 4 26.51 -8.58 10.29
CA ALA A 4 25.60 -9.72 10.37
C ALA A 4 24.67 -9.67 11.59
N LEU A 5 25.21 -9.29 12.76
CA LEU A 5 24.45 -9.17 14.01
C LEU A 5 23.47 -7.99 13.94
N TYR A 6 23.84 -6.91 13.25
CA TYR A 6 22.93 -5.79 12.98
C TYR A 6 21.76 -6.18 12.09
N ILE A 7 22.01 -6.94 11.01
CA ILE A 7 20.97 -7.44 10.10
C ILE A 7 20.02 -8.41 10.82
N GLU A 8 20.54 -9.24 11.72
CA GLU A 8 19.75 -10.22 12.47
C GLU A 8 18.84 -9.55 13.51
N VAL A 9 19.34 -8.52 14.20
CA VAL A 9 18.54 -7.68 15.11
C VAL A 9 17.48 -6.88 14.34
N LEU A 10 17.84 -6.35 13.17
CA LEU A 10 16.88 -5.65 12.31
C LEU A 10 15.77 -6.61 11.86
N LYS A 11 16.12 -7.82 11.41
CA LYS A 11 15.13 -8.84 11.03
C LYS A 11 14.20 -9.19 12.19
N THR A 12 14.74 -9.50 13.37
CA THR A 12 13.92 -9.90 14.53
C THR A 12 13.00 -8.79 15.02
N THR A 13 13.47 -7.54 14.98
CA THR A 13 12.68 -6.37 15.40
C THR A 13 11.57 -6.06 14.40
N PHE A 14 11.83 -6.14 13.09
CA PHE A 14 10.87 -5.78 12.05
C PHE A 14 9.96 -6.93 11.59
N LEU A 15 10.36 -8.19 11.78
CA LEU A 15 9.56 -9.38 11.41
C LEU A 15 8.10 -9.35 11.91
N PRO A 16 7.82 -9.04 13.19
CA PRO A 16 6.44 -9.03 13.68
C PRO A 16 5.58 -7.97 13.00
N TYR A 17 6.16 -6.80 12.73
CA TYR A 17 5.47 -5.73 12.00
C TYR A 17 5.26 -6.09 10.53
N ILE A 18 6.23 -6.73 9.89
CA ILE A 18 6.11 -7.27 8.54
C ILE A 18 4.97 -8.27 8.45
N LYS A 19 4.87 -9.22 9.39
CA LYS A 19 3.76 -10.19 9.46
C LYS A 19 2.39 -9.51 9.66
N SER A 20 2.34 -8.48 10.49
CA SER A 20 1.11 -7.70 10.68
C SER A 20 0.69 -6.99 9.38
N ILE A 21 1.63 -6.38 8.65
CA ILE A 21 1.38 -5.72 7.36
C ILE A 21 0.98 -6.75 6.30
N GLN A 22 1.59 -7.94 6.29
CA GLN A 22 1.21 -9.05 5.41
C GLN A 22 -0.26 -9.46 5.61
N SER A 23 -0.71 -9.53 6.87
CA SER A 23 -2.09 -9.90 7.19
C SER A 23 -3.12 -8.81 6.88
N PHE A 24 -2.68 -7.58 6.63
CA PHE A 24 -3.58 -6.44 6.44
C PHE A 24 -4.17 -6.43 5.04
N HIS A 25 -5.45 -6.73 4.89
CA HIS A 25 -6.13 -6.73 3.60
C HIS A 25 -7.05 -5.50 3.50
N PHE A 26 -7.03 -4.83 2.35
CA PHE A 26 -7.99 -3.77 2.07
C PHE A 26 -9.31 -4.40 1.65
N TYR A 27 -10.36 -4.16 2.43
CA TYR A 27 -11.71 -4.60 2.14
C TYR A 27 -12.62 -3.39 1.98
N TYR A 28 -13.48 -3.42 0.96
CA TYR A 28 -14.53 -2.42 0.80
C TYR A 28 -15.55 -2.44 1.95
N THR A 29 -15.64 -3.54 2.69
CA THR A 29 -16.49 -3.66 3.89
C THR A 29 -15.83 -3.08 5.14
N ASN A 30 -14.53 -2.76 5.11
CA ASN A 30 -13.84 -2.20 6.27
C ASN A 30 -14.17 -0.71 6.40
N PRO A 31 -14.81 -0.25 7.48
CA PRO A 31 -15.16 1.17 7.65
C PRO A 31 -13.92 2.07 7.74
N LEU A 32 -12.79 1.57 8.28
CA LEU A 32 -11.55 2.34 8.38
C LEU A 32 -10.98 2.69 7.00
N PHE A 33 -11.22 1.85 5.99
CA PHE A 33 -10.83 2.12 4.61
C PHE A 33 -11.48 3.40 4.10
N TRP A 34 -12.80 3.52 4.27
CA TRP A 34 -13.55 4.69 3.82
C TRP A 34 -13.27 5.94 4.66
N ILE A 35 -13.06 5.79 5.96
CA ILE A 35 -12.65 6.89 6.83
C ILE A 35 -11.33 7.50 6.35
N PHE A 36 -10.34 6.66 6.01
CA PHE A 36 -9.07 7.13 5.45
C PHE A 36 -9.27 7.96 4.17
N PHE A 37 -10.12 7.49 3.24
CA PHE A 37 -10.41 8.23 2.01
C PHE A 37 -11.21 9.51 2.25
N MET A 38 -12.11 9.56 3.24
CA MET A 38 -12.78 10.80 3.63
C MET A 38 -11.79 11.83 4.18
N VAL A 39 -10.83 11.40 5.00
CA VAL A 39 -9.78 12.30 5.50
C VAL A 39 -8.92 12.81 4.34
N LEU A 40 -8.49 11.92 3.44
CA LEU A 40 -7.73 12.31 2.25
C LEU A 40 -8.50 13.30 1.38
N TYR A 41 -9.80 13.07 1.18
CA TYR A 41 -10.69 13.96 0.45
C TYR A 41 -10.77 15.35 1.08
N LEU A 42 -10.92 15.43 2.41
CA LEU A 42 -10.96 16.70 3.14
C LEU A 42 -9.63 17.46 3.01
N ILE A 43 -8.49 16.76 3.09
CA ILE A 43 -7.17 17.38 2.91
C ILE A 43 -7.04 17.96 1.50
N LEU A 44 -7.46 17.23 0.47
CA LEU A 44 -7.37 17.69 -0.92
C LEU A 44 -8.38 18.81 -1.23
N GLY A 45 -9.60 18.71 -0.72
CA GLY A 45 -10.66 19.67 -0.95
C GLY A 45 -10.49 20.98 -0.17
N ILE A 46 -10.12 20.91 1.10
CA ILE A 46 -9.99 22.08 1.99
C ILE A 46 -8.55 22.60 2.02
N GLY A 47 -7.56 21.70 2.14
CA GLY A 47 -6.15 22.10 2.25
C GLY A 47 -5.53 22.52 0.91
N ARG A 48 -5.93 21.88 -0.18
CA ARG A 48 -5.42 22.13 -1.54
C ARG A 48 -6.40 22.89 -2.44
N ASN A 49 -7.61 23.21 -1.96
CA ASN A 49 -8.67 23.86 -2.73
C ASN A 49 -8.96 23.19 -4.08
N TRP A 50 -8.76 21.88 -4.17
CA TRP A 50 -9.12 21.15 -5.39
C TRP A 50 -10.64 21.18 -5.59
N ASN A 51 -11.06 21.28 -6.86
CA ASN A 51 -12.46 21.10 -7.20
C ASN A 51 -12.96 19.74 -6.65
N GLN A 52 -14.15 19.71 -6.07
CA GLN A 52 -14.75 18.54 -5.42
C GLN A 52 -14.68 17.31 -6.34
N GLY A 53 -14.94 17.50 -7.65
CA GLY A 53 -14.80 16.44 -8.65
C GLY A 53 -13.38 15.88 -8.77
N LYS A 54 -12.35 16.75 -8.86
CA LYS A 54 -10.93 16.33 -8.96
C LYS A 54 -10.51 15.53 -7.73
N ALA A 55 -10.84 16.02 -6.53
CA ALA A 55 -10.53 15.34 -5.28
C ALA A 55 -11.24 13.99 -5.15
N PHE A 56 -12.50 13.91 -5.57
CA PHE A 56 -13.28 12.67 -5.52
C PHE A 56 -12.72 11.61 -6.47
N PHE A 57 -12.47 11.97 -7.73
CA PHE A 57 -11.91 11.06 -8.73
C PHE A 57 -10.54 10.54 -8.29
N PHE A 58 -9.68 11.41 -7.74
CA PHE A 58 -8.39 11.00 -7.21
C PHE A 58 -8.51 9.96 -6.09
N CYS A 59 -9.39 10.20 -5.12
CA CYS A 59 -9.62 9.26 -4.01
C CYS A 59 -10.14 7.91 -4.52
N ILE A 60 -11.10 7.90 -5.45
CA ILE A 60 -11.61 6.66 -6.04
C ILE A 60 -10.54 5.91 -6.84
N SER A 61 -9.71 6.61 -7.61
CA SER A 61 -8.63 5.98 -8.36
C SER A 61 -7.66 5.26 -7.43
N ILE A 62 -7.23 5.92 -6.34
CA ILE A 62 -6.34 5.29 -5.36
C ILE A 62 -7.03 4.12 -4.65
N ALA A 63 -8.28 4.29 -4.21
CA ALA A 63 -9.05 3.22 -3.58
C ALA A 63 -9.16 1.99 -4.49
N SER A 64 -9.42 2.20 -5.77
CA SER A 64 -9.51 1.14 -6.77
C SER A 64 -8.19 0.41 -6.96
N ILE A 65 -7.06 1.14 -6.99
CA ILE A 65 -5.73 0.53 -7.10
C ILE A 65 -5.41 -0.32 -5.85
N LEU A 66 -5.69 0.17 -4.64
CA LEU A 66 -5.45 -0.59 -3.39
C LEU A 66 -6.31 -1.85 -3.31
N LEU A 67 -7.58 -1.76 -3.71
CA LEU A 67 -8.49 -2.90 -3.75
C LEU A 67 -8.04 -3.91 -4.82
N ALA A 68 -7.70 -3.45 -6.02
CA ALA A 68 -7.19 -4.30 -7.08
C ALA A 68 -5.88 -5.00 -6.69
N ALA A 69 -4.95 -4.31 -6.03
CA ALA A 69 -3.72 -4.90 -5.52
C ALA A 69 -4.01 -6.05 -4.55
N THR A 70 -4.95 -5.86 -3.62
CA THR A 70 -5.36 -6.90 -2.64
C THR A 70 -6.05 -8.08 -3.32
N TRP A 71 -6.87 -7.82 -4.36
CA TRP A 71 -7.54 -8.88 -5.13
C TRP A 71 -6.57 -9.68 -6.00
N LEU A 72 -5.54 -9.02 -6.56
CA LEU A 72 -4.52 -9.66 -7.39
C LEU A 72 -3.49 -10.44 -6.57
N GLU A 73 -3.32 -10.17 -5.27
CA GLU A 73 -2.41 -10.92 -4.40
C GLU A 73 -2.68 -12.43 -4.44
N LYS A 74 -3.94 -12.87 -4.23
CA LYS A 74 -4.30 -14.30 -4.22
C LYS A 74 -3.95 -15.05 -5.52
N PRO A 75 -4.44 -14.63 -6.71
CA PRO A 75 -4.12 -15.33 -7.94
C PRO A 75 -2.63 -15.25 -8.29
N LEU A 76 -1.92 -14.18 -7.93
CA LEU A 76 -0.47 -14.10 -8.13
C LEU A 76 0.26 -15.09 -7.23
N ILE A 77 -0.11 -15.20 -5.95
CA ILE A 77 0.41 -16.23 -5.03
C ILE A 77 0.20 -17.63 -5.63
N ASP A 78 -1.01 -17.91 -6.11
CA ASP A 78 -1.34 -19.22 -6.67
C ASP A 78 -0.56 -19.50 -7.96
N MET A 79 -0.37 -18.52 -8.85
CA MET A 79 0.45 -18.69 -10.07
C MET A 79 1.92 -18.92 -9.75
N PHE A 80 2.50 -18.16 -8.81
CA PHE A 80 3.91 -18.29 -8.44
C PHE A 80 4.20 -19.57 -7.63
N THR A 81 3.24 -20.07 -6.87
CA THR A 81 3.35 -21.35 -6.15
C THR A 81 3.15 -22.54 -7.08
N VAL A 82 2.21 -22.49 -8.03
CA VAL A 82 1.95 -23.57 -9.01
C VAL A 82 3.07 -23.70 -10.05
N GLN A 83 3.73 -22.61 -10.45
CA GLN A 83 4.84 -22.65 -11.41
C GLN A 83 6.18 -23.12 -10.82
N GLY A 84 6.24 -23.53 -9.55
CA GLY A 84 7.46 -24.11 -8.97
C GLY A 84 8.59 -23.09 -8.72
N TYR A 85 8.32 -21.79 -8.78
CA TYR A 85 9.24 -20.73 -8.34
C TYR A 85 9.33 -20.62 -6.80
N ALA A 86 9.11 -21.73 -6.09
CA ALA A 86 9.30 -21.87 -4.66
C ALA A 86 10.79 -21.81 -4.24
N ALA A 87 11.72 -21.72 -5.20
CA ALA A 87 13.15 -21.58 -4.98
C ALA A 87 13.64 -20.15 -5.32
N GLY A 88 13.10 -19.14 -4.63
CA GLY A 88 13.74 -17.83 -4.48
C GLY A 88 13.32 -16.74 -5.46
N GLY A 89 12.66 -15.71 -4.95
CA GLY A 89 12.78 -14.37 -5.54
C GLY A 89 11.59 -13.44 -5.31
N PHE A 90 10.38 -13.91 -5.58
CA PHE A 90 9.21 -13.02 -5.60
C PHE A 90 8.24 -13.35 -4.47
N ASP A 91 8.47 -12.72 -3.32
CA ASP A 91 7.50 -12.71 -2.24
C ASP A 91 6.34 -11.78 -2.65
N PRO A 92 5.08 -12.26 -2.73
CA PRO A 92 3.90 -11.44 -3.01
C PRO A 92 3.79 -10.20 -2.10
N PHE A 93 4.39 -10.27 -0.90
CA PHE A 93 4.60 -9.12 -0.02
C PHE A 93 5.30 -7.94 -0.70
N ILE A 94 6.29 -8.20 -1.55
CA ILE A 94 7.04 -7.16 -2.27
C ILE A 94 6.09 -6.34 -3.14
N LEU A 95 5.10 -6.97 -3.78
CA LEU A 95 4.11 -6.27 -4.61
C LEU A 95 3.21 -5.35 -3.78
N LYS A 96 2.79 -5.81 -2.59
CA LYS A 96 1.96 -5.03 -1.67
C LYS A 96 2.73 -3.87 -1.06
N VAL A 97 3.96 -4.10 -0.62
CA VAL A 97 4.83 -3.02 -0.12
C VAL A 97 5.13 -2.04 -1.25
N ALA A 98 5.47 -2.50 -2.44
CA ALA A 98 5.74 -1.63 -3.59
C ALA A 98 4.53 -0.78 -3.97
N SER A 99 3.32 -1.37 -4.00
CA SER A 99 2.10 -0.61 -4.30
C SER A 99 1.77 0.41 -3.21
N LEU A 100 1.93 0.06 -1.92
CA LEU A 100 1.78 0.99 -0.80
C LEU A 100 2.79 2.13 -0.85
N VAL A 101 4.06 1.84 -1.15
CA VAL A 101 5.13 2.84 -1.27
C VAL A 101 4.84 3.77 -2.45
N MET A 102 4.50 3.22 -3.62
CA MET A 102 4.15 4.01 -4.80
C MET A 102 2.95 4.92 -4.55
N ILE A 103 1.89 4.41 -3.93
CA ILE A 103 0.70 5.18 -3.59
C ILE A 103 1.03 6.26 -2.54
N SER A 104 1.83 5.94 -1.54
CA SER A 104 2.27 6.91 -0.53
C SER A 104 3.06 8.05 -1.18
N ILE A 105 3.95 7.74 -2.12
CA ILE A 105 4.69 8.76 -2.90
C ILE A 105 3.73 9.60 -3.74
N ILE A 106 2.76 8.98 -4.42
CA ILE A 106 1.74 9.69 -5.22
C ILE A 106 0.93 10.64 -4.31
N ILE A 107 0.44 10.16 -3.17
CA ILE A 107 -0.30 10.99 -2.21
C ILE A 107 0.55 12.16 -1.73
N VAL A 108 1.79 11.91 -1.28
CA VAL A 108 2.68 12.98 -0.80
C VAL A 108 2.97 13.99 -1.90
N TYR A 109 3.23 13.53 -3.13
CA TYR A 109 3.46 14.40 -4.28
C TYR A 109 2.25 15.32 -4.52
N PHE A 110 1.03 14.78 -4.61
CA PHE A 110 -0.16 15.60 -4.88
C PHE A 110 -0.59 16.46 -3.69
N VAL A 111 -0.37 16.00 -2.46
CA VAL A 111 -0.73 16.75 -1.23
C VAL A 111 0.25 17.88 -0.93
N PHE A 112 1.55 17.70 -1.21
CA PHE A 112 2.57 18.68 -0.79
C PHE A 112 3.32 19.35 -1.95
N VAL A 113 3.61 18.63 -3.04
CA VAL A 113 4.50 19.11 -4.11
C VAL A 113 3.73 19.76 -5.26
N ASP A 114 2.61 19.16 -5.65
CA ASP A 114 1.83 19.65 -6.79
C ASP A 114 1.16 20.99 -6.46
N ASN A 115 1.53 22.06 -7.18
CA ASN A 115 0.96 23.39 -7.01
C ASN A 115 -0.19 23.68 -8.01
N SER A 116 -0.77 22.62 -8.59
CA SER A 116 -1.82 22.71 -9.62
C SER A 116 -3.24 22.87 -9.10
#